data_AF-A0A0K2RKH0-F1
#
_entry.id   AF-A0A0K2RKH0-F1
#
_cell.length_a   1.000
_cell.length_b   1.000
_cell.length_c   1.000
_cell.angle_alpha   90.00
_cell.angle_beta   90.00
_cell.angle_gamma   90.00
#
_symmetry.space_group_name_H-M   'P 1'
#
loop_
_entity.id
_entity.type
_entity.pdbx_description
1 polymer ?
#
loop_
_entity_poly.entity_id
_entity_poly.type
_entity_poly.pdbx_seq_one_letter_code
_entity_poly.pdbx_strand_id
1 'polypeptide(L)'
;MKDAASAMPADASRLYAKNVANLLALMTCDGAVVPDFGDEVVAGACLTHDGEVRHGPTAEALAALSAETAESVSSANEGVS
;
A
#
# COMPACT_ATOMS: atom_id res chain seq x y z
N MET A 1 1.40 21.66 14.68
CA MET A 1 0.12 20.98 14.99
C MET A 1 0.15 19.66 14.23
N LYS A 2 0.54 18.56 14.87
CA LYS A 2 0.92 17.32 14.16
C LYS A 2 -0.23 16.31 14.01
N ASP A 3 -1.32 16.47 14.78
CA ASP A 3 -2.38 15.45 14.88
C ASP A 3 -3.79 16.07 15.00
N ALA A 4 -4.19 16.89 14.03
CA ALA A 4 -5.50 17.56 14.05
C ALA A 4 -6.70 16.59 14.09
N ALA A 5 -6.57 15.39 13.50
CA ALA A 5 -7.58 14.34 13.55
C ALA A 5 -7.70 13.70 14.94
N SER A 6 -6.59 13.59 15.68
CA SER A 6 -6.57 13.06 17.05
C SER A 6 -7.20 14.04 18.06
N ALA A 7 -7.31 15.32 17.72
CA ALA A 7 -8.01 16.32 18.52
C ALA A 7 -9.54 16.24 18.42
N MET A 8 -10.07 15.57 17.37
CA MET A 8 -11.51 15.31 17.17
C MET A 8 -11.73 13.83 16.78
N PRO A 9 -11.44 12.88 17.68
CA PRO A 9 -11.35 11.47 17.33
C PRO A 9 -12.68 10.87 16.83
N ALA A 10 -13.82 11.35 17.34
CA ALA A 10 -15.14 10.88 16.94
C ALA A 10 -15.46 11.27 15.48
N ASP A 11 -15.24 12.53 15.12
CA ASP A 11 -15.51 13.04 13.77
C ASP A 11 -14.54 12.44 12.74
N ALA A 12 -13.26 12.33 13.11
CA ALA A 12 -12.25 11.68 12.28
C ALA A 12 -12.61 10.21 12.00
N SER A 13 -13.00 9.46 13.03
CA SER A 13 -13.44 8.06 12.89
C SER A 13 -14.65 7.94 11.98
N ARG A 14 -15.64 8.85 12.12
CA ARG A 14 -16.83 8.87 11.27
C ARG A 14 -16.49 9.13 9.80
N LEU A 15 -15.58 10.06 9.52
CA LEU A 15 -15.15 10.36 8.15
C LEU A 15 -14.39 9.18 7.54
N TYR A 16 -13.49 8.56 8.30
CA TYR A 16 -12.76 7.38 7.86
C TYR A 16 -13.70 6.21 7.54
N ALA A 17 -14.64 5.91 8.44
CA ALA A 17 -15.63 4.84 8.23
C ALA A 17 -16.47 5.06 6.96
N LYS A 18 -16.85 6.31 6.65
CA LYS A 18 -17.52 6.65 5.40
C LYS A 18 -16.64 6.37 4.18
N ASN A 19 -15.37 6.75 4.21
CA ASN A 19 -14.46 6.49 3.10
C ASN A 19 -14.28 4.99 2.86
N VAL A 20 -14.12 4.21 3.93
CA VAL A 20 -14.02 2.74 3.84
C VAL A 20 -15.30 2.13 3.26
N ALA A 21 -16.48 2.56 3.74
CA ALA A 21 -17.75 2.06 3.23
C ALA A 21 -17.94 2.37 1.73
N ASN A 22 -17.57 3.58 1.30
CA ASN A 22 -17.65 3.99 -0.10
C ASN A 22 -16.69 3.20 -0.99
N LEU A 23 -15.45 2.99 -0.53
CA LEU A 23 -14.46 2.19 -1.26
C LEU A 23 -14.92 0.74 -1.41
N LEU A 24 -15.47 0.14 -0.34
CA LEU A 24 -16.03 -1.21 -0.41
C LEU A 24 -17.22 -1.29 -1.37
N ALA A 25 -18.11 -0.29 -1.36
CA ALA A 25 -19.23 -0.23 -2.29
C ALA A 25 -18.76 -0.13 -3.74
N LEU A 26 -17.70 0.63 -4.02
CA LEU A 26 -17.10 0.75 -5.35
C LEU A 26 -16.55 -0.59 -5.87
N MET A 27 -15.96 -1.40 -4.99
CA MET A 27 -15.36 -2.69 -5.33
C MET A 27 -16.32 -3.87 -5.23
N THR A 28 -17.60 -3.67 -4.89
CA THR A 28 -18.56 -4.76 -4.67
C THR A 28 -19.60 -4.81 -5.78
N CYS A 29 -19.72 -5.95 -6.44
CA CYS A 29 -20.75 -6.24 -7.43
C CYS A 29 -21.50 -7.51 -7.01
N ASP A 30 -22.83 -7.45 -6.93
CA ASP A 30 -23.69 -8.58 -6.54
C ASP A 30 -23.27 -9.31 -5.24
N GLY A 31 -22.75 -8.55 -4.27
CA GLY A 31 -22.29 -9.08 -2.99
C GLY A 31 -20.91 -9.75 -3.03
N ALA A 32 -20.26 -9.79 -4.19
CA ALA A 32 -18.88 -10.23 -4.34
C ALA A 32 -17.93 -9.02 -4.43
N VAL A 33 -16.79 -9.11 -3.75
CA VAL A 33 -15.72 -8.12 -3.88
C VAL A 33 -14.97 -8.41 -5.19
N VAL A 34 -15.14 -7.54 -6.17
CA VAL A 34 -14.56 -7.60 -7.51
C VAL A 34 -13.89 -6.25 -7.80
N PRO A 35 -12.67 -6.02 -7.30
CA PRO A 35 -11.97 -4.75 -7.49
C PRO A 35 -11.63 -4.54 -8.97
N ASP A 36 -12.01 -3.39 -9.52
CA ASP A 36 -11.56 -2.95 -10.83
C ASP A 36 -10.25 -2.17 -10.71
N PHE A 37 -9.12 -2.79 -11.04
CA PHE A 37 -7.81 -2.14 -10.99
C PHE A 37 -7.55 -1.15 -12.14
N GLY A 38 -8.51 -0.96 -13.05
CA GLY A 38 -8.54 0.15 -13.99
C GLY A 38 -9.16 1.43 -13.42
N ASP A 39 -9.93 1.32 -12.33
CA ASP A 39 -10.47 2.47 -11.61
C ASP A 39 -9.36 3.19 -10.82
N GLU A 40 -9.32 4.52 -10.90
CA GLU A 40 -8.26 5.32 -10.29
C GLU A 40 -8.24 5.25 -8.75
N VAL A 41 -9.41 5.12 -8.13
CA VAL A 41 -9.55 5.08 -6.67
C VAL A 41 -9.11 3.72 -6.16
N VAL A 42 -9.53 2.65 -6.82
CA VAL A 42 -9.13 1.28 -6.49
C VAL A 42 -7.63 1.08 -6.73
N ALA A 43 -7.12 1.54 -7.89
CA ALA A 43 -5.70 1.46 -8.22
C ALA A 43 -4.84 2.26 -7.22
N GLY A 44 -5.25 3.47 -6.86
CA GLY A 44 -4.55 4.30 -5.88
C GLY A 44 -4.52 3.70 -4.47
N ALA A 45 -5.51 2.88 -4.11
CA ALA A 45 -5.58 2.21 -2.82
C ALA A 45 -4.85 0.84 -2.79
N CYS A 46 -4.50 0.27 -3.94
CA CYS A 46 -3.94 -1.08 -4.03
C CYS A 46 -2.42 -1.09 -3.93
N LEU A 47 -1.87 -1.74 -2.89
CA LEU A 47 -0.42 -1.97 -2.78
C LEU A 47 0.04 -3.15 -3.66
N THR A 48 -0.62 -4.30 -3.55
CA THR A 48 -0.24 -5.55 -4.22
C THR A 48 -1.45 -6.31 -4.76
N HIS A 49 -1.27 -7.04 -5.85
CA HIS A 49 -2.26 -7.96 -6.41
C HIS A 49 -1.55 -9.00 -7.30
N ASP A 50 -2.01 -10.25 -7.30
CA ASP A 50 -1.45 -11.35 -8.10
C ASP A 50 0.09 -11.52 -8.00
N GLY A 51 0.66 -11.25 -6.82
CA GLY A 51 2.10 -11.34 -6.59
C GLY A 51 2.91 -10.14 -7.11
N GLU A 52 2.26 -9.13 -7.68
CA GLU A 52 2.90 -7.91 -8.16
C GLU A 52 2.65 -6.74 -7.19
N VAL A 53 3.66 -5.88 -7.03
CA VAL A 53 3.51 -4.60 -6.34
C VAL A 53 3.00 -3.58 -7.34
N ARG A 54 1.75 -3.14 -7.19
CA ARG A 54 1.09 -2.20 -8.11
C ARG A 54 1.31 -0.74 -7.73
N HIS A 55 1.60 -0.47 -6.45
CA HIS A 55 1.90 0.87 -5.97
C HIS A 55 3.37 1.24 -6.26
N GLY A 56 3.58 2.13 -7.24
CA GLY A 56 4.90 2.53 -7.74
C GLY A 56 5.92 2.91 -6.65
N PRO A 57 5.61 3.85 -5.73
CA PRO A 57 6.54 4.23 -4.67
C PRO A 57 6.94 3.07 -3.75
N THR A 58 6.04 2.12 -3.51
CA THR A 58 6.35 0.92 -2.71
C THR A 58 7.24 -0.03 -3.49
N ALA A 59 7.00 -0.22 -4.79
CA ALA A 59 7.83 -1.05 -5.65
C ALA A 59 9.28 -0.51 -5.71
N GLU A 60 9.43 0.82 -5.88
CA GLU A 60 10.73 1.49 -5.86
C GLU A 60 11.46 1.31 -4.53
N ALA A 61 10.75 1.52 -3.41
CA ALA A 61 11.33 1.35 -2.08
C ALA A 61 11.79 -0.09 -1.81
N LEU A 62 11.01 -1.09 -2.25
CA LEU A 62 11.38 -2.50 -2.12
C LEU A 62 12.57 -2.88 -3.01
N ALA A 63 12.65 -2.33 -4.22
CA ALA A 63 13.78 -2.54 -5.12
C ALA A 63 15.08 -1.96 -4.53
N ALA A 64 15.02 -0.76 -3.94
CA ALA A 64 16.17 -0.14 -3.27
C ALA A 64 16.67 -0.99 -2.09
N LEU A 65 15.76 -1.46 -1.23
CA LEU A 65 16.11 -2.34 -0.09
C LEU A 65 16.73 -3.67 -0.55
N SER A 66 16.24 -4.22 -1.66
CA SER A 66 16.77 -5.47 -2.24
C SER A 66 18.17 -5.26 -2.83
N ALA A 67 18.44 -4.12 -3.46
CA ALA A 67 19.76 -3.77 -3.98
C ALA A 67 20.79 -3.60 -2.86
N GLU A 68 20.44 -2.91 -1.77
CA GLU A 68 21.32 -2.72 -0.61
C GLU A 68 21.63 -4.06 0.09
N THR A 69 20.65 -4.97 0.12
CA THR A 69 20.86 -6.34 0.60
C THR A 69 21.83 -7.11 -0.32
N ALA A 70 21.75 -6.95 -1.64
CA ALA A 70 22.68 -7.61 -2.56
C ALA A 70 24.13 -7.09 -2.44
N GLU A 71 24.32 -5.77 -2.24
CA GLU A 71 25.65 -5.16 -2.05
C GLU A 71 26.31 -5.60 -0.73
N SER A 72 25.55 -5.66 0.37
CA SER A 72 26.06 -6.13 1.65
C SER A 72 26.47 -7.61 1.63
N VAL A 73 25.74 -8.47 0.92
CA VAL A 73 26.07 -9.90 0.78
C VAL A 73 27.32 -10.12 -0.10
N SER A 74 27.53 -9.29 -1.13
CA SER A 74 28.74 -9.36 -1.97
C SER A 74 30.00 -9.02 -1.18
N SER A 75 29.97 -7.95 -0.36
CA SER A 75 31.13 -7.55 0.46
C SER A 75 31.50 -8.57 1.54
N ALA A 76 30.53 -9.37 2.01
CA ALA A 76 30.76 -10.41 3.02
C ALA A 76 31.44 -11.68 2.44
N ASN A 77 31.37 -11.91 1.12
CA ASN A 77 31.89 -13.11 0.48
C ASN A 77 33.30 -12.94 -0.13
N GLU A 78 33.85 -11.70 -0.17
CA GLU A 78 35.21 -11.44 -0.68
C GLU A 78 36.32 -11.68 0.36
N GLY A 79 35.97 -12.05 1.61
CA GLY A 79 36.92 -12.26 2.71
C GLY A 79 37.25 -13.72 3.06
N VAL A 80 36.82 -14.70 2.26
CA VAL A 80 37.16 -16.12 2.47
C VAL A 80 38.00 -16.61 1.29
N SER A 81 39.29 -16.30 1.33
CA SER A 81 40.39 -17.02 0.65
C SER A 81 41.71 -16.70 1.34
#